data_AF-A0A843JUT8-F1
#
_entry.id   AF-A0A843JUT8-F1
#
_cell.length_a   1.000
_cell.length_b   1.000
_cell.length_c   1.000
_cell.angle_alpha   90.00
_cell.angle_beta   90.00
_cell.angle_gamma   90.00
#
_symmetry.space_group_name_H-M   'P 1'
#
loop_
_entity.id
_entity.type
_entity.pdbx_description
1 polymer ?
#
loop_
_entity_poly.entity_id
_entity_poly.type
_entity_poly.pdbx_seq_one_letter_code
_entity_poly.pdbx_strand_id
1 'polypeptide(L)'
;QAILSAKSWGMNTSYGIGDSFAHAIENGASAAEAAAKEVESMQMIYKEPVEAQGKLMDDAGHSSFDVRAFMEGYKKEMRSVVKAAMDDGVHYGNIVTVPAYCVGDIGHHIGQASYNMCKDDVTLAIIQATAKVMEASLRDNVGKFMHPSQVLNLATGATACATEYILELDGFNSAMVVDLLTKRFHNYVQQYPTRGAAAELHNCDFMDMIHRGSTYISAARKARSSAKIDLVPKVNGFAVDLGAITHNEVLMNPQRYTYPACGITVRFSSLMRLADYPCLLTPEPVTATMMTNIIALNKEVPGSPVRGCKNCASCMIDAKHEYCQWKESV
;
A
#
# COMPACT_ATOMS: atom_id res chain seq x y z
N GLN A 1 -1.87 20.77 9.58
CA GLN A 1 -2.64 19.53 9.40
C GLN A 1 -3.20 19.39 7.99
N ALA A 2 -4.21 20.15 7.54
CA ALA A 2 -4.84 19.92 6.22
C ALA A 2 -3.86 19.90 5.02
N ILE A 3 -2.88 20.81 4.97
CA ILE A 3 -1.83 20.81 3.94
C ILE A 3 -0.99 19.52 3.98
N LEU A 4 -0.62 19.08 5.18
CA LEU A 4 0.13 17.82 5.36
C LEU A 4 -0.73 16.62 4.95
N SER A 5 -2.00 16.57 5.38
CA SER A 5 -2.96 15.53 5.01
C SER A 5 -3.16 15.44 3.50
N ALA A 6 -3.25 16.59 2.81
CA ALA A 6 -3.44 16.67 1.36
C ALA A 6 -2.30 16.04 0.57
N LYS A 7 -1.08 16.03 1.13
CA LYS A 7 0.07 15.42 0.46
C LYS A 7 0.42 14.02 0.97
N SER A 8 0.23 13.74 2.25
CA SER A 8 0.50 12.42 2.82
C SER A 8 -0.44 11.39 2.22
N TRP A 9 -1.75 11.57 2.42
CA TRP A 9 -2.77 10.62 2.01
C TRP A 9 -3.64 11.17 0.91
N GLY A 10 -3.91 12.49 0.89
CA GLY A 10 -4.79 13.10 -0.10
C GLY A 10 -4.29 13.05 -1.55
N MET A 11 -3.00 12.77 -1.78
CA MET A 11 -2.37 12.62 -3.09
C MET A 11 -2.92 13.57 -4.17
N ASN A 12 -2.95 14.87 -3.86
CA ASN A 12 -3.60 15.91 -4.68
C ASN A 12 -3.16 15.90 -6.17
N THR A 13 -1.96 15.39 -6.45
CA THR A 13 -1.44 15.03 -7.77
C THR A 13 -0.59 13.76 -7.64
N SER A 14 -0.26 13.13 -8.79
CA SER A 14 0.64 11.97 -8.85
C SER A 14 2.13 12.29 -8.64
N TYR A 15 2.47 13.52 -8.27
CA TYR A 15 3.86 13.96 -8.08
C TYR A 15 4.51 13.29 -6.86
N GLY A 16 5.74 12.79 -6.99
CA GLY A 16 6.56 12.32 -5.87
C GLY A 16 7.37 13.45 -5.26
N ILE A 17 7.35 13.61 -3.93
CA ILE A 17 8.25 14.59 -3.26
C ILE A 17 9.70 14.19 -3.53
N GLY A 18 10.52 15.17 -3.92
CA GLY A 18 11.93 15.02 -4.22
C GLY A 18 12.22 14.73 -5.70
N ASP A 19 11.20 14.53 -6.53
CA ASP A 19 11.36 14.23 -7.96
C ASP A 19 12.00 15.41 -8.70
N SER A 20 11.49 16.64 -8.50
CA SER A 20 12.08 17.83 -9.12
C SER A 20 13.45 18.16 -8.55
N PHE A 21 13.65 17.95 -7.25
CA PHE A 21 14.97 18.08 -6.62
C PHE A 21 15.99 17.15 -7.27
N ALA A 22 15.72 15.84 -7.33
CA ALA A 22 16.62 14.83 -7.85
C ALA A 22 16.97 15.12 -9.31
N HIS A 23 15.97 15.36 -10.16
CA HIS A 23 16.21 15.72 -11.56
C HIS A 23 16.99 17.03 -11.72
N ALA A 24 16.79 18.02 -10.85
CA ALA A 24 17.55 19.27 -10.93
C ALA A 24 19.04 19.06 -10.58
N ILE A 25 19.33 18.31 -9.51
CA ILE A 25 20.71 17.96 -9.13
C ILE A 25 21.42 17.23 -10.26
N GLU A 26 20.78 16.22 -10.85
CA GLU A 26 21.36 15.41 -11.92
C GLU A 26 21.57 16.20 -13.21
N ASN A 27 20.79 17.27 -13.42
CA ASN A 27 20.99 18.23 -14.50
C ASN A 27 22.03 19.33 -14.19
N GLY A 28 22.79 19.19 -13.09
CA GLY A 28 23.90 20.06 -12.73
C GLY A 28 23.53 21.28 -11.88
N ALA A 29 22.31 21.34 -11.32
CA ALA A 29 21.94 22.40 -10.39
C ALA A 29 22.65 22.24 -9.03
N SER A 30 22.89 23.34 -8.34
CA SER A 30 23.28 23.32 -6.93
C SER A 30 22.13 22.83 -6.04
N ALA A 31 22.45 22.39 -4.82
CA ALA A 31 21.44 21.97 -3.84
C ALA A 31 20.42 23.09 -3.52
N ALA A 32 20.85 24.36 -3.52
CA ALA A 32 19.95 25.48 -3.29
C ALA A 32 18.97 25.69 -4.46
N GLU A 33 19.44 25.59 -5.70
CA GLU A 33 18.60 25.70 -6.90
C GLU A 33 17.64 24.52 -7.03
N ALA A 34 18.10 23.30 -6.76
CA ALA A 34 17.26 22.12 -6.75
C ALA A 34 16.17 22.19 -5.67
N ALA A 35 16.50 22.66 -4.47
CA ALA A 35 15.53 22.89 -3.40
C ALA A 35 14.50 23.96 -3.78
N ALA A 36 14.93 25.05 -4.43
CA ALA A 36 14.02 26.09 -4.91
C ALA A 36 13.03 25.53 -5.95
N LYS A 37 13.50 24.69 -6.88
CA LYS A 37 12.66 24.02 -7.88
C LYS A 37 11.64 23.07 -7.25
N GLU A 38 12.06 22.26 -6.26
CA GLU A 38 11.14 21.39 -5.51
C GLU A 38 10.03 22.20 -4.82
N VAL A 39 10.40 23.32 -4.18
CA VAL A 39 9.44 24.22 -3.55
C VAL A 39 8.47 24.82 -4.57
N GLU A 40 8.96 25.22 -5.75
CA GLU A 40 8.12 25.74 -6.83
C GLU A 40 7.12 24.69 -7.33
N SER A 41 7.58 23.47 -7.62
CA SER A 41 6.72 22.34 -8.01
C SER A 41 5.66 22.05 -6.95
N MET A 42 6.06 22.01 -5.67
CA MET A 42 5.13 21.81 -4.56
C MET A 42 4.11 22.95 -4.46
N GLN A 43 4.51 24.21 -4.65
CA GLN A 43 3.57 25.33 -4.67
C GLN A 43 2.59 25.24 -5.84
N MET A 44 3.04 24.86 -7.03
CA MET A 44 2.19 24.71 -8.21
C MET A 44 1.10 23.66 -7.97
N ILE A 45 1.46 22.51 -7.38
CA ILE A 45 0.52 21.44 -7.04
C ILE A 45 -0.62 21.90 -6.13
N TYR A 46 -0.37 22.83 -5.22
CA TYR A 46 -1.41 23.35 -4.33
C TYR A 46 -2.19 24.52 -4.93
N LYS A 47 -1.53 25.41 -5.69
CA LYS A 47 -2.16 26.59 -6.29
C LYS A 47 -3.03 26.22 -7.49
N GLU A 48 -2.51 25.34 -8.34
CA GLU A 48 -3.07 25.00 -9.65
C GLU A 48 -3.08 23.47 -9.87
N PRO A 49 -3.77 22.69 -9.01
CA PRO A 49 -3.67 21.22 -9.02
C PRO A 49 -4.05 20.58 -10.35
N VAL A 50 -5.03 21.13 -11.06
CA VAL A 50 -5.46 20.62 -12.37
C VAL A 50 -4.38 20.82 -13.43
N GLU A 51 -3.78 22.01 -13.49
CA GLU A 51 -2.72 22.30 -14.44
C GLU A 51 -1.44 21.54 -14.09
N ALA A 52 -1.12 21.44 -12.80
CA ALA A 52 0.00 20.64 -12.30
C ALA A 52 -0.13 19.17 -12.74
N GLN A 53 -1.31 18.55 -12.55
CA GLN A 53 -1.54 17.19 -13.02
C GLN A 53 -1.50 17.09 -14.55
N GLY A 54 -2.10 18.06 -15.26
CA GLY A 54 -2.06 18.11 -16.73
C GLY A 54 -0.63 18.10 -17.26
N LYS A 55 0.23 18.97 -16.73
CA LYS A 55 1.64 19.03 -17.11
C LYS A 55 2.39 17.73 -16.81
N LEU A 56 2.18 17.13 -15.63
CA LEU A 56 2.80 15.84 -15.29
C LEU A 56 2.43 14.74 -16.29
N MET A 57 1.18 14.72 -16.74
CA MET A 57 0.72 13.74 -17.73
C MET A 57 1.24 14.06 -19.14
N ASP A 58 1.32 15.33 -19.52
CA ASP A 58 1.90 15.79 -20.79
C ASP A 58 3.39 15.40 -20.89
N ASP A 59 4.15 15.66 -19.81
CA ASP A 59 5.58 15.32 -19.71
C ASP A 59 5.80 13.78 -19.78
N ALA A 60 4.82 12.99 -19.33
CA ALA A 60 4.81 11.54 -19.46
C ALA A 60 4.31 11.03 -20.83
N GLY A 61 3.96 11.92 -21.77
CA GLY A 61 3.45 11.57 -23.09
C GLY A 61 2.04 10.97 -23.08
N HIS A 62 1.25 11.23 -22.05
CA HIS A 62 -0.10 10.72 -21.93
C HIS A 62 -1.03 11.28 -23.02
N SER A 63 -1.87 10.43 -23.60
CA SER A 63 -2.76 10.83 -24.69
C SER A 63 -4.12 10.12 -24.71
N SER A 64 -4.43 9.28 -23.71
CA SER A 64 -5.64 8.46 -23.77
C SER A 64 -6.94 9.25 -23.50
N PHE A 65 -6.87 10.37 -22.78
CA PHE A 65 -7.98 11.30 -22.59
C PHE A 65 -7.48 12.71 -22.21
N ASP A 66 -8.38 13.69 -22.21
CA ASP A 66 -8.09 15.05 -21.73
C ASP A 66 -8.11 15.09 -20.18
N VAL A 67 -6.91 15.08 -19.62
CA VAL A 67 -6.67 15.10 -18.16
C VAL A 67 -7.22 16.36 -17.51
N ARG A 68 -7.10 17.53 -18.15
CA ARG A 68 -7.54 18.81 -17.59
C ARG A 68 -9.06 18.88 -17.56
N ALA A 69 -9.71 18.48 -18.65
CA ALA A 69 -11.17 18.41 -18.71
C ALA A 69 -11.74 17.42 -17.67
N PHE A 70 -11.12 16.25 -17.53
CA PHE A 70 -11.52 15.25 -16.52
C PHE A 70 -11.43 15.82 -15.09
N MET A 71 -10.28 16.42 -14.75
CA MET A 71 -10.04 16.95 -13.40
C MET A 71 -10.95 18.16 -13.07
N GLU A 72 -11.22 19.07 -14.02
CA GLU A 72 -12.19 20.14 -13.81
C GLU A 72 -13.62 19.61 -13.68
N GLY A 73 -13.98 18.58 -14.45
CA GLY A 73 -15.25 17.87 -14.30
C GLY A 73 -15.43 17.29 -12.90
N TYR A 74 -14.44 16.52 -12.44
CA TYR A 74 -14.41 15.94 -11.09
C TYR A 74 -14.54 17.02 -10.00
N LYS A 75 -13.75 18.09 -10.10
CA LYS A 75 -13.80 19.24 -9.17
C LYS A 75 -15.16 19.93 -9.14
N LYS A 76 -15.86 20.03 -10.28
CA LYS A 76 -17.21 20.58 -10.36
C LYS A 76 -18.22 19.66 -9.69
N GLU A 77 -18.17 18.36 -10.00
CA GLU A 77 -19.10 17.35 -9.48
C GLU A 77 -18.96 17.15 -7.96
N MET A 78 -17.73 17.12 -7.45
CA MET A 78 -17.48 16.93 -6.01
C MET A 78 -17.75 18.17 -5.16
N ARG A 79 -17.92 19.36 -5.76
CA ARG A 79 -17.98 20.63 -5.04
C ARG A 79 -19.09 20.69 -4.00
N SER A 80 -20.29 20.19 -4.32
CA SER A 80 -21.43 20.22 -3.40
C SER A 80 -21.19 19.30 -2.20
N VAL A 81 -20.63 18.11 -2.44
CA VAL A 81 -20.30 17.12 -1.40
C VAL A 81 -19.22 17.67 -0.46
N VAL A 82 -18.16 18.27 -1.03
CA VAL A 82 -17.10 18.91 -0.24
C VAL A 82 -17.66 20.04 0.63
N LYS A 83 -18.48 20.93 0.07
CA LYS A 83 -19.10 22.01 0.84
C LYS A 83 -20.00 21.48 1.95
N ALA A 84 -20.82 20.46 1.67
CA ALA A 84 -21.67 19.85 2.68
C ALA A 84 -20.84 19.25 3.83
N ALA A 85 -19.69 18.62 3.54
CA ALA A 85 -18.78 18.13 4.57
C ALA A 85 -18.16 19.27 5.40
N MET A 86 -17.80 20.39 4.77
CA MET A 86 -17.32 21.59 5.47
C MET A 86 -18.40 22.17 6.40
N ASP A 87 -19.63 22.29 5.90
CA ASP A 87 -20.78 22.82 6.63
C ASP A 87 -21.17 21.90 7.80
N ASP A 88 -20.98 20.58 7.66
CA ASP A 88 -21.16 19.58 8.72
C ASP A 88 -19.98 19.54 9.73
N GLY A 89 -18.97 20.40 9.58
CA GLY A 89 -17.84 20.46 10.52
C GLY A 89 -16.81 19.34 10.35
N VAL A 90 -16.79 18.63 9.22
CA VAL A 90 -15.75 17.64 8.94
C VAL A 90 -14.40 18.35 8.85
N HIS A 91 -13.42 17.89 9.63
CA HIS A 91 -12.09 18.49 9.64
C HIS A 91 -11.46 18.45 8.25
N TYR A 92 -10.89 19.57 7.78
CA TYR A 92 -10.39 19.69 6.40
C TYR A 92 -9.34 18.64 6.03
N GLY A 93 -8.52 18.19 6.99
CA GLY A 93 -7.59 17.07 6.79
C GLY A 93 -8.28 15.76 6.38
N ASN A 94 -9.50 15.50 6.87
CA ASN A 94 -10.32 14.35 6.47
C ASN A 94 -10.92 14.55 5.07
N ILE A 95 -11.41 15.76 4.77
CA ILE A 95 -11.98 16.10 3.46
C ILE A 95 -10.98 15.88 2.32
N VAL A 96 -9.71 16.25 2.52
CA VAL A 96 -8.67 16.05 1.49
C VAL A 96 -8.13 14.63 1.43
N THR A 97 -8.32 13.83 2.48
CA THR A 97 -7.78 12.47 2.61
C THR A 97 -8.74 11.41 2.04
N VAL A 98 -10.03 11.51 2.38
CA VAL A 98 -11.04 10.50 2.01
C VAL A 98 -11.14 10.28 0.49
N PRO A 99 -11.08 11.31 -0.37
CA PRO A 99 -11.09 11.11 -1.82
C PRO A 99 -9.90 10.31 -2.36
N ALA A 100 -8.75 10.35 -1.69
CA ALA A 100 -7.60 9.53 -2.10
C ALA A 100 -7.77 8.05 -1.79
N TYR A 101 -8.67 7.70 -0.88
CA TYR A 101 -9.12 6.32 -0.73
C TYR A 101 -10.01 5.85 -1.89
N CYS A 102 -10.39 6.75 -2.80
CA CYS A 102 -11.03 6.43 -4.06
C CYS A 102 -10.05 6.43 -5.25
N VAL A 103 -8.73 6.35 -5.02
CA VAL A 103 -7.72 6.32 -6.09
C VAL A 103 -8.00 5.13 -7.03
N GLY A 104 -8.58 5.46 -8.18
CA GLY A 104 -8.38 4.77 -9.44
C GLY A 104 -8.68 3.27 -9.47
N ASP A 105 -9.81 2.81 -8.91
CA ASP A 105 -10.22 1.40 -9.11
C ASP A 105 -10.21 1.03 -10.61
N ILE A 106 -10.61 1.97 -11.48
CA ILE A 106 -10.50 1.85 -12.93
C ILE A 106 -9.12 2.38 -13.37
N GLY A 107 -8.22 1.46 -13.74
CA GLY A 107 -6.89 1.77 -14.25
C GLY A 107 -5.74 1.31 -13.35
N HIS A 108 -5.81 1.56 -12.04
CA HIS A 108 -4.85 1.04 -11.06
C HIS A 108 -5.21 -0.42 -10.74
N HIS A 109 -6.37 -0.69 -10.13
CA HIS A 109 -6.80 -2.06 -9.75
C HIS A 109 -7.36 -2.88 -10.92
N ILE A 110 -8.16 -2.26 -11.79
CA ILE A 110 -8.87 -2.92 -12.90
C ILE A 110 -8.28 -2.45 -14.24
N GLY A 111 -6.95 -2.38 -14.32
CA GLY A 111 -6.21 -1.93 -15.49
C GLY A 111 -5.69 -3.07 -16.38
N GLN A 112 -5.16 -2.70 -17.56
CA GLN A 112 -4.52 -3.63 -18.48
C GLN A 112 -3.30 -4.34 -17.85
N ALA A 113 -2.57 -3.65 -16.97
CA ALA A 113 -1.45 -4.24 -16.22
C ALA A 113 -1.93 -5.34 -15.27
N SER A 114 -2.99 -5.08 -14.49
CA SER A 114 -3.63 -6.06 -13.61
C SER A 114 -4.12 -7.28 -14.38
N TYR A 115 -4.78 -7.07 -15.52
CA TYR A 115 -5.18 -8.17 -16.42
C TYR A 115 -3.97 -9.00 -16.85
N ASN A 116 -2.91 -8.36 -17.32
CA ASN A 116 -1.71 -9.06 -17.80
C ASN A 116 -1.02 -9.87 -16.72
N MET A 117 -0.94 -9.34 -15.50
CA MET A 117 -0.39 -10.02 -14.34
C MET A 117 -1.26 -11.21 -13.92
N CYS A 118 -2.59 -11.04 -13.92
CA CYS A 118 -3.54 -12.08 -13.52
C CYS A 118 -3.75 -13.20 -14.56
N LYS A 119 -3.12 -13.14 -15.74
CA LYS A 119 -3.03 -14.29 -16.66
C LYS A 119 -2.18 -15.43 -16.11
N ASP A 120 -1.36 -15.13 -15.11
CA ASP A 120 -0.56 -16.12 -14.40
C ASP A 120 -1.40 -16.77 -13.29
N ASP A 121 -1.63 -18.07 -13.42
CA ASP A 121 -2.51 -18.83 -12.52
C ASP A 121 -2.09 -18.72 -11.05
N VAL A 122 -0.78 -18.76 -10.77
CA VAL A 122 -0.25 -18.67 -9.40
C VAL A 122 -0.49 -17.29 -8.82
N THR A 123 -0.23 -16.24 -9.61
CA THR A 123 -0.45 -14.85 -9.20
C THR A 123 -1.92 -14.58 -8.91
N LEU A 124 -2.82 -15.02 -9.81
CA LEU A 124 -4.26 -14.92 -9.59
C LEU A 124 -4.72 -15.72 -8.36
N ALA A 125 -4.20 -16.93 -8.17
CA ALA A 125 -4.51 -17.76 -7.02
C ALA A 125 -4.06 -17.13 -5.70
N ILE A 126 -2.90 -16.46 -5.66
CA ILE A 126 -2.43 -15.71 -4.49
C ILE A 126 -3.41 -14.57 -4.14
N ILE A 127 -3.78 -13.75 -5.13
CA ILE A 127 -4.72 -12.63 -4.93
C ILE A 127 -6.06 -13.17 -4.38
N GLN A 128 -6.62 -14.19 -5.03
CA GLN A 128 -7.91 -14.77 -4.63
C GLN A 128 -7.86 -15.43 -3.25
N ALA A 129 -6.82 -16.20 -2.96
CA ALA A 129 -6.67 -16.85 -1.66
C ALA A 129 -6.53 -15.81 -0.55
N THR A 130 -5.70 -14.78 -0.76
CA THR A 130 -5.50 -13.68 0.20
C THR A 130 -6.80 -12.92 0.49
N ALA A 131 -7.57 -12.59 -0.55
CA ALA A 131 -8.89 -11.97 -0.39
C ALA A 131 -9.88 -12.87 0.38
N LYS A 132 -9.90 -14.17 0.08
CA LYS A 132 -10.76 -15.15 0.78
C LYS A 132 -10.36 -15.35 2.24
N VAL A 133 -9.07 -15.33 2.58
CA VAL A 133 -8.59 -15.35 3.98
C VAL A 133 -9.14 -14.15 4.75
N MET A 134 -9.06 -12.95 4.17
CA MET A 134 -9.66 -11.76 4.78
C MET A 134 -11.17 -11.91 4.94
N GLU A 135 -11.89 -12.31 3.89
CA GLU A 135 -13.35 -12.47 3.93
C GLU A 135 -13.77 -13.46 5.02
N ALA A 136 -13.18 -14.67 5.04
CA ALA A 136 -13.50 -15.69 6.03
C ALA A 136 -13.20 -15.20 7.45
N SER A 137 -12.02 -14.63 7.67
CA SER A 137 -11.62 -14.09 8.98
C SER A 137 -12.57 -12.99 9.47
N LEU A 138 -13.04 -12.11 8.59
CA LEU A 138 -14.02 -11.08 8.95
C LEU A 138 -15.40 -11.69 9.25
N ARG A 139 -15.88 -12.61 8.41
CA ARG A 139 -17.18 -13.28 8.58
C ARG A 139 -17.27 -14.07 9.88
N ASP A 140 -16.24 -14.81 10.23
CA ASP A 140 -16.17 -15.62 11.46
C ASP A 140 -16.21 -14.79 12.74
N ASN A 141 -15.98 -13.48 12.63
CA ASN A 141 -15.91 -12.55 13.75
C ASN A 141 -17.01 -11.47 13.71
N VAL A 142 -17.99 -11.58 12.82
CA VAL A 142 -19.19 -10.74 12.84
C VAL A 142 -19.86 -10.81 14.22
N GLY A 143 -20.19 -9.65 14.78
CA GLY A 143 -20.79 -9.53 16.12
C GLY A 143 -19.80 -9.59 17.29
N LYS A 144 -18.49 -9.81 17.04
CA LYS A 144 -17.45 -9.86 18.08
C LYS A 144 -16.59 -8.59 18.17
N PHE A 145 -16.71 -7.68 17.19
CA PHE A 145 -15.96 -6.43 17.18
C PHE A 145 -16.56 -5.42 18.15
N MET A 146 -15.70 -4.77 18.92
CA MET A 146 -16.03 -3.72 19.89
C MET A 146 -15.73 -2.32 19.35
N HIS A 147 -14.79 -2.20 18.40
CA HIS A 147 -14.40 -0.93 17.80
C HIS A 147 -14.18 -1.07 16.28
N PRO A 148 -14.52 -0.04 15.48
CA PRO A 148 -14.33 -0.07 14.03
C PRO A 148 -12.89 -0.36 13.58
N SER A 149 -11.90 0.11 14.34
CA SER A 149 -10.47 -0.16 14.07
C SER A 149 -10.11 -1.64 14.16
N GLN A 150 -10.84 -2.44 14.95
CA GLN A 150 -10.59 -3.88 15.02
C GLN A 150 -10.96 -4.58 13.70
N VAL A 151 -11.97 -4.08 13.00
CA VAL A 151 -12.36 -4.61 11.69
C VAL A 151 -11.25 -4.33 10.66
N LEU A 152 -10.75 -3.08 10.62
CA LEU A 152 -9.63 -2.68 9.77
C LEU A 152 -8.35 -3.46 10.09
N ASN A 153 -8.03 -3.59 11.37
CA ASN A 153 -6.84 -4.31 11.82
C ASN A 153 -6.93 -5.79 11.42
N LEU A 154 -8.09 -6.44 11.59
CA LEU A 154 -8.26 -7.83 11.17
C LEU A 154 -8.19 -7.96 9.65
N ALA A 155 -8.82 -7.06 8.88
CA ALA A 155 -8.78 -7.10 7.42
C ALA A 155 -7.33 -7.04 6.89
N THR A 156 -6.58 -6.03 7.31
CA THR A 156 -5.19 -5.83 6.87
C THR A 156 -4.22 -6.84 7.49
N GLY A 157 -4.48 -7.29 8.71
CA GLY A 157 -3.66 -8.31 9.38
C GLY A 157 -3.86 -9.70 8.81
N ALA A 158 -5.08 -10.05 8.39
CA ALA A 158 -5.40 -11.34 7.79
C ALA A 158 -4.71 -11.50 6.43
N THR A 159 -4.72 -10.46 5.57
CA THR A 159 -4.00 -10.53 4.30
C THR A 159 -2.49 -10.49 4.45
N ALA A 160 -1.99 -9.78 5.47
CA ALA A 160 -0.58 -9.84 5.85
C ALA A 160 -0.15 -11.25 6.30
N CYS A 161 -0.95 -11.91 7.14
CA CYS A 161 -0.73 -13.31 7.55
C CYS A 161 -0.77 -14.25 6.34
N ALA A 162 -1.77 -14.10 5.46
CA ALA A 162 -1.90 -14.89 4.24
C ALA A 162 -0.66 -14.78 3.36
N THR A 163 -0.22 -13.55 3.08
CA THR A 163 0.93 -13.30 2.20
C THR A 163 2.22 -13.87 2.77
N GLU A 164 2.51 -13.63 4.06
CA GLU A 164 3.69 -14.20 4.70
C GLU A 164 3.62 -15.72 4.76
N TYR A 165 2.44 -16.29 5.06
CA TYR A 165 2.27 -17.74 5.08
C TYR A 165 2.58 -18.36 3.71
N ILE A 166 2.17 -17.72 2.61
CA ILE A 166 2.49 -18.16 1.25
C ILE A 166 4.01 -18.12 0.99
N LEU A 167 4.74 -17.11 1.48
CA LEU A 167 6.21 -17.10 1.41
C LEU A 167 6.82 -18.29 2.18
N GLU A 168 6.34 -18.53 3.39
CA GLU A 168 6.87 -19.58 4.27
C GLU A 168 6.60 -21.01 3.75
N LEU A 169 5.59 -21.22 2.88
CA LEU A 169 5.35 -22.52 2.24
C LEU A 169 6.55 -23.02 1.43
N ASP A 170 7.40 -22.11 0.96
CA ASP A 170 8.61 -22.40 0.18
C ASP A 170 9.91 -22.12 0.95
N GLY A 171 9.83 -21.88 2.27
CA GLY A 171 10.99 -21.60 3.11
C GLY A 171 11.53 -20.17 2.99
N PHE A 172 10.86 -19.28 2.26
CA PHE A 172 11.13 -17.84 2.32
C PHE A 172 10.44 -17.22 3.55
N ASN A 173 10.82 -16.00 3.90
CA ASN A 173 10.19 -15.24 4.97
C ASN A 173 10.39 -13.73 4.77
N SER A 174 9.68 -12.93 5.57
CA SER A 174 9.78 -11.48 5.56
C SER A 174 11.23 -10.98 5.69
N ALA A 175 12.04 -11.53 6.60
CA ALA A 175 13.41 -11.04 6.81
C ALA A 175 14.29 -11.18 5.56
N MET A 176 14.19 -12.31 4.86
CA MET A 176 14.93 -12.56 3.61
C MET A 176 14.51 -11.59 2.50
N VAL A 177 13.20 -11.36 2.35
CA VAL A 177 12.66 -10.46 1.31
C VAL A 177 13.01 -9.01 1.61
N VAL A 178 12.87 -8.58 2.86
CA VAL A 178 13.18 -7.21 3.27
C VAL A 178 14.67 -6.93 3.11
N ASP A 179 15.53 -7.87 3.48
CA ASP A 179 16.98 -7.75 3.23
C ASP A 179 17.28 -7.65 1.73
N LEU A 180 16.67 -8.50 0.90
CA LEU A 180 16.85 -8.49 -0.56
C LEU A 180 16.45 -7.14 -1.19
N LEU A 181 15.23 -6.67 -0.89
CA LEU A 181 14.69 -5.44 -1.49
C LEU A 181 15.41 -4.19 -0.95
N THR A 182 15.78 -4.18 0.34
CA THR A 182 16.59 -3.09 0.91
C THR A 182 17.98 -3.03 0.27
N LYS A 183 18.66 -4.17 0.09
CA LYS A 183 19.94 -4.22 -0.62
C LYS A 183 19.81 -3.82 -2.08
N ARG A 184 18.75 -4.26 -2.78
CA ARG A 184 18.47 -3.83 -4.16
C ARG A 184 18.29 -2.32 -4.24
N PHE A 185 17.59 -1.72 -3.28
CA PHE A 185 17.41 -0.27 -3.22
C PHE A 185 18.76 0.46 -3.16
N HIS A 186 19.66 0.05 -2.28
CA HIS A 186 21.00 0.65 -2.18
C HIS A 186 21.89 0.37 -3.40
N ASN A 187 21.79 -0.83 -3.98
CA ASN A 187 22.64 -1.24 -5.11
C ASN A 187 22.18 -0.69 -6.46
N TYR A 188 20.90 -0.35 -6.61
CA TYR A 188 20.34 0.09 -7.89
C TYR A 188 19.59 1.41 -7.73
N VAL A 189 18.53 1.45 -6.94
CA VAL A 189 17.65 2.63 -6.85
C VAL A 189 18.41 3.90 -6.47
N GLN A 190 19.25 3.85 -5.46
CA GLN A 190 20.04 5.02 -5.04
C GLN A 190 21.08 5.46 -6.07
N GLN A 191 21.54 4.55 -6.93
CA GLN A 191 22.54 4.85 -7.97
C GLN A 191 21.94 5.52 -9.20
N TYR A 192 20.62 5.43 -9.39
CA TYR A 192 19.91 5.99 -10.55
C TYR A 192 18.83 6.98 -10.09
N PRO A 193 19.23 8.16 -9.57
CA PRO A 193 18.31 9.15 -8.99
C PRO A 193 17.35 9.81 -9.99
N THR A 194 17.61 9.70 -11.30
CA THR A 194 16.71 10.19 -12.36
C THR A 194 15.58 9.23 -12.74
N ARG A 195 15.49 8.06 -12.08
CA ARG A 195 14.35 7.16 -12.27
C ARG A 195 13.07 7.81 -11.75
N GLY A 196 11.92 7.39 -12.27
CA GLY A 196 10.63 7.85 -11.74
C GLY A 196 10.45 7.48 -10.26
N ALA A 197 10.04 8.45 -9.44
CA ALA A 197 9.84 8.27 -8.00
C ALA A 197 8.90 7.09 -7.65
N ALA A 198 7.95 6.78 -8.54
CA ALA A 198 7.00 5.69 -8.39
C ALA A 198 7.61 4.28 -8.55
N ALA A 199 8.79 4.14 -9.15
CA ALA A 199 9.32 2.85 -9.59
C ALA A 199 9.69 1.87 -8.45
N GLU A 200 9.77 2.30 -7.19
CA GLU A 200 9.96 1.41 -6.01
C GLU A 200 8.91 1.63 -4.92
N LEU A 201 7.93 2.51 -5.15
CA LEU A 201 7.08 3.02 -4.05
C LEU A 201 6.37 1.87 -3.31
N HIS A 202 5.90 0.90 -4.09
CA HIS A 202 5.10 -0.22 -3.64
C HIS A 202 5.90 -1.32 -2.93
N ASN A 203 7.21 -1.44 -3.19
CA ASN A 203 8.02 -2.45 -2.52
C ASN A 203 8.07 -2.18 -1.00
N CYS A 204 8.05 -0.91 -0.59
CA CYS A 204 7.95 -0.52 0.82
C CYS A 204 6.66 -1.05 1.46
N ASP A 205 5.51 -0.90 0.80
CA ASP A 205 4.23 -1.38 1.32
C ASP A 205 4.15 -2.91 1.36
N PHE A 206 4.71 -3.58 0.35
CA PHE A 206 4.84 -5.04 0.37
C PHE A 206 5.71 -5.53 1.53
N MET A 207 6.89 -4.92 1.72
CA MET A 207 7.79 -5.21 2.83
C MET A 207 7.12 -5.01 4.20
N ASP A 208 6.41 -3.90 4.39
CA ASP A 208 5.68 -3.61 5.63
C ASP A 208 4.55 -4.62 5.88
N MET A 209 3.84 -5.03 4.83
CA MET A 209 2.79 -6.04 4.91
C MET A 209 3.33 -7.40 5.35
N ILE A 210 4.36 -7.94 4.68
CA ILE A 210 4.92 -9.25 5.05
C ILE A 210 5.62 -9.20 6.40
N HIS A 211 6.25 -8.07 6.76
CA HIS A 211 6.81 -7.88 8.10
C HIS A 211 5.72 -7.97 9.16
N ARG A 212 4.61 -7.25 8.99
CA ARG A 212 3.45 -7.38 9.88
C ARG A 212 2.95 -8.82 9.96
N GLY A 213 2.79 -9.50 8.82
CA GLY A 213 2.39 -10.90 8.74
C GLY A 213 3.30 -11.83 9.55
N SER A 214 4.62 -11.64 9.42
CA SER A 214 5.64 -12.44 10.12
C SER A 214 5.51 -12.36 11.64
N THR A 215 5.10 -11.20 12.19
CA THR A 215 4.90 -11.07 13.64
C THR A 215 3.77 -11.97 14.15
N TYR A 216 2.65 -12.02 13.43
CA TYR A 216 1.49 -12.84 13.77
C TYR A 216 1.75 -14.33 13.54
N ILE A 217 2.38 -14.66 12.40
CA ILE A 217 2.75 -16.03 12.04
C ILE A 217 3.76 -16.60 13.04
N SER A 218 4.80 -15.83 13.40
CA SER A 218 5.78 -16.23 14.40
C SER A 218 5.14 -16.49 15.77
N ALA A 219 4.24 -15.61 16.20
CA ALA A 219 3.49 -15.81 17.45
C ALA A 219 2.64 -17.10 17.40
N ALA A 220 1.95 -17.36 16.29
CA ALA A 220 1.16 -18.57 16.08
C ALA A 220 2.02 -19.84 16.12
N ARG A 221 3.20 -19.81 15.47
CA ARG A 221 4.14 -20.94 15.46
C ARG A 221 4.66 -21.24 16.85
N LYS A 222 5.03 -20.22 17.63
CA LYS A 222 5.44 -20.38 19.04
C LYS A 222 4.33 -21.00 19.88
N ALA A 223 3.10 -20.51 19.73
CA ALA A 223 1.94 -21.04 20.45
C ALA A 223 1.62 -22.49 20.06
N ARG A 224 1.73 -22.85 18.78
CA ARG A 224 1.54 -24.21 18.29
C ARG A 224 2.64 -25.16 18.75
N SER A 225 3.88 -24.68 18.87
CA SER A 225 5.05 -25.52 19.16
C SER A 225 5.14 -26.69 18.17
N SER A 226 5.44 -27.90 18.64
CA SER A 226 5.50 -29.14 17.85
C SER A 226 4.14 -29.82 17.63
N ALA A 227 3.03 -29.21 18.06
CA ALA A 227 1.71 -29.81 17.90
C ALA A 227 1.32 -29.90 16.42
N LYS A 228 0.75 -31.05 16.03
CA LYS A 228 0.26 -31.33 14.67
C LYS A 228 -1.16 -30.80 14.48
N ILE A 229 -1.36 -29.53 14.79
CA ILE A 229 -2.61 -28.80 14.59
C ILE A 229 -2.41 -27.69 13.56
N ASP A 230 -3.51 -27.18 13.03
CA ASP A 230 -3.46 -26.09 12.07
C ASP A 230 -2.81 -24.85 12.69
N LEU A 231 -2.08 -24.09 11.85
CA LEU A 231 -1.50 -22.83 12.27
C LEU A 231 -2.61 -21.78 12.28
N VAL A 232 -2.90 -21.21 13.45
CA VAL A 232 -3.96 -20.19 13.59
C VAL A 232 -3.35 -18.89 14.11
N PRO A 233 -2.96 -17.96 13.23
CA PRO A 233 -2.56 -16.61 13.62
C PRO A 233 -3.70 -15.85 14.28
N LYS A 234 -3.34 -14.88 15.12
CA LYS A 234 -4.31 -14.01 15.78
C LYS A 234 -3.96 -12.54 15.56
N VAL A 235 -4.92 -11.78 15.07
CA VAL A 235 -4.83 -10.32 14.91
C VAL A 235 -5.78 -9.67 15.91
N ASN A 236 -5.25 -8.88 16.85
CA ASN A 236 -6.01 -8.29 17.95
C ASN A 236 -6.89 -9.32 18.72
N GLY A 237 -6.42 -10.57 18.82
CA GLY A 237 -7.13 -11.67 19.47
C GLY A 237 -8.09 -12.46 18.57
N PHE A 238 -8.44 -11.95 17.38
CA PHE A 238 -9.28 -12.63 16.40
C PHE A 238 -8.46 -13.63 15.58
N ALA A 239 -8.99 -14.85 15.43
CA ALA A 239 -8.35 -15.88 14.63
C ALA A 239 -8.36 -15.51 13.14
N VAL A 240 -7.28 -15.81 12.44
CA VAL A 240 -7.15 -15.71 10.99
C VAL A 240 -7.34 -17.08 10.37
N ASP A 241 -8.25 -17.19 9.40
CA ASP A 241 -8.50 -18.41 8.64
C ASP A 241 -7.59 -18.48 7.42
N LEU A 242 -6.58 -19.36 7.47
CA LEU A 242 -5.64 -19.61 6.36
C LEU A 242 -6.14 -20.69 5.37
N GLY A 243 -7.34 -21.23 5.57
CA GLY A 243 -7.90 -22.36 4.83
C GLY A 243 -8.00 -22.11 3.33
N ALA A 244 -8.25 -20.87 2.91
CA ALA A 244 -8.30 -20.53 1.49
C ALA A 244 -6.94 -20.69 0.77
N ILE A 245 -5.83 -20.83 1.51
CA ILE A 245 -4.50 -21.13 0.97
C ILE A 245 -4.27 -22.64 0.98
N THR A 246 -4.48 -23.30 2.11
CA THR A 246 -4.17 -24.73 2.29
C THR A 246 -5.05 -25.66 1.45
N HIS A 247 -6.24 -25.20 1.04
CA HIS A 247 -7.13 -25.93 0.15
C HIS A 247 -7.06 -25.47 -1.31
N ASN A 248 -6.19 -24.49 -1.64
CA ASN A 248 -6.07 -23.99 -3.00
C ASN A 248 -5.19 -24.91 -3.84
N GLU A 249 -5.77 -25.49 -4.90
CA GLU A 249 -5.07 -26.45 -5.75
C GLU A 249 -3.85 -25.84 -6.44
N VAL A 250 -3.94 -24.61 -6.93
CA VAL A 250 -2.84 -23.90 -7.60
C VAL A 250 -1.70 -23.66 -6.61
N LEU A 251 -2.02 -23.07 -5.46
CA LEU A 251 -1.00 -22.73 -4.47
C LEU A 251 -0.37 -23.97 -3.86
N MET A 252 -1.11 -25.05 -3.63
CA MET A 252 -0.53 -26.27 -3.04
C MET A 252 0.19 -27.18 -4.05
N ASN A 253 0.22 -26.82 -5.34
CA ASN A 253 0.90 -27.58 -6.39
C ASN A 253 1.81 -26.71 -7.29
N PRO A 254 2.81 -26.01 -6.72
CA PRO A 254 3.68 -25.11 -7.49
C PRO A 254 4.49 -25.82 -8.58
N GLN A 255 4.74 -27.13 -8.43
CA GLN A 255 5.45 -27.96 -9.40
C GLN A 255 4.76 -28.08 -10.77
N ARG A 256 3.48 -27.68 -10.88
CA ARG A 256 2.75 -27.66 -12.15
C ARG A 256 3.10 -26.45 -13.02
N TYR A 257 3.77 -25.44 -12.46
CA TYR A 257 4.03 -24.15 -13.09
C TYR A 257 5.52 -23.91 -13.37
N THR A 258 6.32 -24.97 -13.34
CA THR A 258 7.74 -24.94 -13.70
C THR A 258 8.20 -26.36 -14.07
N TYR A 259 9.52 -26.58 -14.18
CA TYR A 259 10.08 -27.90 -14.46
C TYR A 259 9.60 -28.95 -13.43
N PRO A 260 9.19 -30.16 -13.85
CA PRO A 260 8.66 -31.17 -12.94
C PRO A 260 9.56 -31.43 -11.72
N ALA A 261 8.95 -31.51 -10.53
CA ALA A 261 9.63 -31.62 -9.22
C ALA A 261 10.50 -30.42 -8.80
N CYS A 262 10.66 -29.41 -9.65
CA CYS A 262 11.10 -28.07 -9.27
C CYS A 262 9.84 -27.23 -9.01
N GLY A 263 9.90 -26.24 -8.11
CA GLY A 263 8.69 -25.50 -7.70
C GLY A 263 8.91 -24.55 -6.53
N ILE A 264 10.04 -24.73 -5.82
CA ILE A 264 10.37 -24.01 -4.59
C ILE A 264 10.42 -22.49 -4.74
N THR A 265 10.53 -21.92 -5.95
CA THR A 265 10.56 -20.46 -6.15
C THR A 265 9.32 -19.91 -6.84
N VAL A 266 8.31 -20.74 -7.15
CA VAL A 266 7.15 -20.35 -7.98
C VAL A 266 6.21 -19.38 -7.26
N ARG A 267 5.91 -19.62 -5.97
CA ARG A 267 5.08 -18.68 -5.19
C ARG A 267 5.85 -17.39 -4.94
N PHE A 268 7.13 -17.51 -4.59
CA PHE A 268 8.03 -16.38 -4.40
C PHE A 268 8.10 -15.48 -5.65
N SER A 269 8.33 -16.03 -6.84
CA SER A 269 8.42 -15.22 -8.07
C SER A 269 7.09 -14.50 -8.39
N SER A 270 5.96 -15.15 -8.11
CA SER A 270 4.64 -14.54 -8.23
C SER A 270 4.43 -13.42 -7.22
N LEU A 271 4.88 -13.62 -5.97
CA LEU A 271 4.87 -12.58 -4.95
C LEU A 271 5.81 -11.41 -5.26
N MET A 272 6.95 -11.63 -5.93
CA MET A 272 7.84 -10.54 -6.33
C MET A 272 7.20 -9.66 -7.41
N ARG A 273 6.40 -10.22 -8.33
CA ARG A 273 5.57 -9.42 -9.24
C ARG A 273 4.53 -8.60 -8.48
N LEU A 274 3.89 -9.20 -7.46
CA LEU A 274 2.94 -8.52 -6.59
C LEU A 274 3.62 -7.54 -5.62
N ALA A 275 4.93 -7.60 -5.41
CA ALA A 275 5.65 -6.62 -4.59
C ALA A 275 5.72 -5.25 -5.26
N ASP A 276 5.69 -5.20 -6.60
CA ASP A 276 5.56 -3.97 -7.37
C ASP A 276 4.11 -3.49 -7.46
N TYR A 277 3.16 -4.35 -7.08
CA TYR A 277 1.72 -4.06 -7.12
C TYR A 277 0.93 -4.73 -5.96
N PRO A 278 1.22 -4.36 -4.70
CA PRO A 278 0.70 -5.03 -3.52
C PRO A 278 -0.71 -4.57 -3.14
N CYS A 279 -1.28 -3.57 -3.83
CA CYS A 279 -2.60 -2.99 -3.52
C CYS A 279 -3.73 -4.04 -3.52
N LEU A 280 -3.58 -5.10 -4.32
CA LEU A 280 -4.47 -6.26 -4.34
C LEU A 280 -4.27 -7.24 -3.16
N LEU A 281 -3.17 -7.12 -2.43
CA LEU A 281 -2.84 -7.87 -1.21
C LEU A 281 -3.02 -7.05 0.08
N THR A 282 -2.86 -5.72 0.03
CA THR A 282 -3.01 -4.76 1.15
C THR A 282 -4.45 -4.27 1.34
N PRO A 283 -5.42 -5.16 1.07
CA PRO A 283 -6.72 -4.90 0.44
C PRO A 283 -7.08 -3.41 0.40
N GLU A 284 -6.49 -2.65 -0.52
CA GLU A 284 -6.61 -1.19 -0.54
C GLU A 284 -8.08 -0.72 -0.61
N PRO A 285 -8.98 -1.28 -1.46
CA PRO A 285 -10.39 -0.87 -1.47
C PRO A 285 -11.13 -1.09 -0.13
N VAL A 286 -10.78 -2.14 0.60
CA VAL A 286 -11.38 -2.41 1.93
C VAL A 286 -10.81 -1.44 2.95
N THR A 287 -9.50 -1.23 2.96
CA THR A 287 -8.82 -0.26 3.83
C THR A 287 -9.39 1.14 3.63
N ALA A 288 -9.52 1.56 2.37
CA ALA A 288 -10.14 2.81 1.94
C ALA A 288 -11.55 3.00 2.51
N THR A 289 -12.42 2.01 2.29
CA THR A 289 -13.81 2.04 2.76
C THR A 289 -13.88 2.08 4.29
N MET A 290 -13.08 1.26 4.97
CA MET A 290 -13.06 1.20 6.43
C MET A 290 -12.50 2.47 7.06
N MET A 291 -11.42 3.03 6.50
CA MET A 291 -10.87 4.30 6.96
C MET A 291 -11.87 5.44 6.79
N THR A 292 -12.61 5.47 5.68
CA THR A 292 -13.69 6.43 5.46
C THR A 292 -14.76 6.33 6.56
N ASN A 293 -15.18 5.10 6.90
CA ASN A 293 -16.14 4.87 7.98
C ASN A 293 -15.58 5.26 9.36
N ILE A 294 -14.32 4.94 9.66
CA ILE A 294 -13.65 5.31 10.91
C ILE A 294 -13.59 6.84 11.06
N ILE A 295 -13.24 7.55 9.98
CA ILE A 295 -13.19 9.01 9.91
C ILE A 295 -14.58 9.61 10.10
N ALA A 296 -15.61 9.05 9.44
CA ALA A 296 -16.99 9.54 9.59
C ALA A 296 -17.47 9.49 11.04
N LEU A 297 -17.06 8.48 11.81
CA LEU A 297 -17.38 8.37 13.25
C LEU A 297 -16.59 9.36 14.13
N ASN A 298 -15.52 9.98 13.62
CA ASN A 298 -14.64 10.90 14.36
C ASN A 298 -14.28 12.13 13.50
N LYS A 299 -15.28 12.73 12.85
CA LYS A 299 -15.09 13.73 11.78
C LYS A 299 -14.26 14.96 12.16
N GLU A 300 -14.24 15.32 13.44
CA GLU A 300 -13.53 16.47 14.01
C GLU A 300 -12.00 16.26 14.08
N VAL A 301 -11.54 15.00 14.07
CA VAL A 301 -10.12 14.66 14.24
C VAL A 301 -9.54 14.18 12.91
N PRO A 302 -8.45 14.78 12.40
CA PRO A 302 -7.84 14.32 11.16
C PRO A 302 -7.25 12.91 11.32
N GLY A 303 -7.57 12.01 10.38
CA GLY A 303 -6.95 10.69 10.28
C GLY A 303 -5.51 10.71 9.74
N SER A 304 -5.08 11.83 9.15
CA SER A 304 -3.77 12.00 8.51
C SER A 304 -3.10 13.34 8.88
N PRO A 305 -1.77 13.40 9.07
CA PRO A 305 -0.84 12.27 9.09
C PRO A 305 -1.12 11.32 10.27
N VAL A 306 -0.81 10.03 10.10
CA VAL A 306 -0.99 9.03 11.16
C VAL A 306 -0.06 9.36 12.32
N ARG A 307 -0.63 9.49 13.50
CA ARG A 307 0.09 9.72 14.76
C ARG A 307 0.48 8.40 15.41
N GLY A 308 1.31 7.62 14.72
CA GLY A 308 1.69 6.29 15.17
C GLY A 308 2.88 5.74 14.40
N CYS A 309 3.71 4.96 15.10
CA CYS A 309 4.77 4.21 14.46
C CYS A 309 4.18 3.11 13.56
N LYS A 310 4.50 3.13 12.26
CA LYS A 310 4.10 2.08 11.30
C LYS A 310 4.82 0.74 11.58
N ASN A 311 5.90 0.78 12.36
CA ASN A 311 6.85 -0.32 12.54
C ASN A 311 7.40 -0.78 11.17
N CYS A 312 8.02 0.16 10.44
CA CYS A 312 8.48 -0.04 9.07
C CYS A 312 9.46 -1.21 8.96
N ALA A 313 9.26 -2.07 7.97
CA ALA A 313 10.06 -3.26 7.73
C ALA A 313 11.54 -2.94 7.47
N SER A 314 11.84 -1.85 6.76
CA SER A 314 13.22 -1.42 6.49
C SER A 314 14.01 -1.14 7.77
N CYS A 315 13.33 -0.79 8.88
CA CYS A 315 13.99 -0.60 10.17
C CYS A 315 14.54 -1.90 10.77
N MET A 316 14.15 -3.08 10.27
CA MET A 316 14.78 -4.36 10.63
C MET A 316 16.25 -4.44 10.18
N ILE A 317 16.61 -3.72 9.12
CA ILE A 317 17.95 -3.75 8.51
C ILE A 317 18.70 -2.46 8.85
N ASP A 318 18.07 -1.31 8.64
CA ASP A 318 18.74 -0.01 8.68
C ASP A 318 18.70 0.68 10.06
N ALA A 319 17.85 0.24 11.00
CA ALA A 319 17.67 0.82 12.33
C ALA A 319 17.43 2.36 12.38
N LYS A 320 16.86 2.96 11.33
CA LYS A 320 16.69 4.43 11.15
C LYS A 320 15.48 5.04 11.87
N HIS A 321 15.31 4.79 13.17
CA HIS A 321 14.21 5.39 13.93
C HIS A 321 14.46 6.86 14.32
N GLU A 322 15.71 7.34 14.30
CA GLU A 322 16.10 8.67 14.81
C GLU A 322 15.50 9.87 14.04
N TYR A 323 15.14 9.68 12.77
CA TYR A 323 14.50 10.72 11.94
C TYR A 323 12.99 10.54 11.83
N CYS A 324 12.40 9.54 12.49
CA CYS A 324 10.98 9.26 12.42
C CYS A 324 10.21 10.19 13.37
N GLN A 325 9.57 11.21 12.81
CA GLN A 325 8.83 12.24 13.58
C GLN A 325 7.39 11.84 13.91
N TRP A 326 7.09 10.54 14.04
CA TRP A 326 5.71 10.08 14.29
C TRP A 326 5.17 10.55 15.65
N LYS A 327 6.05 10.82 16.62
CA LYS A 327 5.71 11.30 17.96
C LYS A 327 5.54 12.82 17.99
N GLU A 328 6.29 13.53 17.17
CA GLU A 328 6.33 14.99 17.07
C GLU A 328 5.37 15.56 16.01
N SER A 329 4.76 14.70 15.18
CA SER A 329 3.82 15.13 14.13
C SER A 329 2.49 15.58 14.75
N VAL A 330 2.22 16.90 14.66
CA VAL A 330 1.02 17.56 15.22
C VAL A 330 0.03 17.96 14.15
#